data_AF-A0A4U9UHN9-F1
#
_entry.id   AF-A0A4U9UHN9-F1
#
_cell.length_a   1.000
_cell.length_b   1.000
_cell.length_c   1.000
_cell.angle_alpha   90.00
_cell.angle_beta   90.00
_cell.angle_gamma   90.00
#
_symmetry.space_group_name_H-M   'P 1'
#
loop_
_entity.id
_entity.type
_entity.pdbx_description
1 polymer ?
#
loop_
_entity_poly.entity_id
_entity_poly.type
_entity_poly.pdbx_seq_one_letter_code
_entity_poly.pdbx_strand_id
1 'polypeptide(L)'
;MTTRVANKGTWQPGDVTDDTTPTLKGQAEAGAKVEIYDHGKKIGETTANAEGNWEFTPSSELAEGEHSFTTRATDEAGNASELSQPWELVIDNTPPDQPGY
;
A
#
# COMPACT_ATOMS: atom_id res chain seq x y z
N MET A 1 -14.06 19.02 -16.28
CA MET A 1 -14.12 18.83 -14.82
C MET A 1 -14.18 17.33 -14.57
N THR A 2 -13.04 16.67 -14.44
CA THR A 2 -13.03 15.23 -14.15
C THR A 2 -13.07 15.06 -12.64
N THR A 3 -14.19 14.53 -12.16
CA THR A 3 -14.45 14.22 -10.76
C THR A 3 -13.36 13.29 -10.21
N ARG A 4 -12.48 13.78 -9.33
CA ARG A 4 -11.64 12.91 -8.49
C ARG A 4 -12.57 12.21 -7.52
N VAL A 5 -12.79 10.92 -7.75
CA VAL A 5 -13.46 10.05 -6.78
C VAL A 5 -12.47 9.77 -5.67
N ALA A 6 -12.60 10.45 -4.54
CA ALA A 6 -11.94 10.06 -3.29
C ALA A 6 -12.56 8.76 -2.80
N ASN A 7 -12.15 7.63 -3.40
CA ASN A 7 -12.60 6.30 -3.01
C ASN A 7 -11.83 5.85 -1.77
N LYS A 8 -12.18 6.42 -0.61
CA LYS A 8 -11.80 5.83 0.69
C LYS A 8 -12.48 4.48 0.84
N GLY A 9 -11.80 3.40 0.47
CA GLY A 9 -12.23 2.06 0.92
C GLY A 9 -11.73 0.84 0.16
N THR A 10 -11.21 0.93 -1.06
CA THR A 10 -10.61 -0.23 -1.76
C THR A 10 -9.88 0.27 -2.99
N TRP A 11 -8.56 0.35 -2.92
CA TRP A 11 -7.72 0.82 -4.02
C TRP A 11 -7.48 -0.31 -5.03
N GLN A 12 -7.60 0.00 -6.32
CA GLN A 12 -7.17 -0.85 -7.42
C GLN A 12 -5.75 -0.48 -7.87
N PRO A 13 -4.98 -1.41 -8.48
CA PRO A 13 -3.69 -1.06 -9.08
C PRO A 13 -3.85 0.07 -10.10
N GLY A 14 -3.09 1.15 -9.95
CA GLY A 14 -3.13 2.33 -10.81
C GLY A 14 -4.13 3.41 -10.38
N ASP A 15 -4.80 3.26 -9.24
CA ASP A 15 -5.67 4.29 -8.70
C ASP A 15 -4.88 5.54 -8.28
N VAL A 16 -5.55 6.69 -8.31
CA VAL A 16 -5.02 7.97 -7.81
C VAL A 16 -5.74 8.32 -6.52
N THR A 17 -5.00 8.65 -5.47
CA THR A 17 -5.51 9.00 -4.14
C THR A 17 -4.89 10.27 -3.60
N ASP A 18 -5.64 11.01 -2.78
CA ASP A 18 -5.12 12.08 -1.93
C ASP A 18 -4.75 11.59 -0.51
N ASP A 19 -4.97 10.30 -0.22
CA ASP A 19 -4.59 9.66 1.04
C ASP A 19 -3.10 9.32 1.06
N THR A 20 -2.33 10.08 1.83
CA THR A 20 -0.89 9.87 2.04
C THR A 20 -0.59 8.71 2.99
N THR A 21 -1.61 8.07 3.57
CA THR A 21 -1.49 6.95 4.52
C THR A 21 -2.38 5.76 4.14
N PRO A 22 -2.22 5.20 2.91
CA PRO A 22 -3.09 4.15 2.45
C PRO A 22 -2.98 2.91 3.34
N THR A 23 -4.12 2.33 3.70
CA THR A 23 -4.15 1.03 4.40
C THR A 23 -4.04 -0.08 3.36
N LEU A 24 -2.89 -0.74 3.36
CA LEU A 24 -2.60 -1.91 2.54
C LEU A 24 -3.15 -3.15 3.23
N LYS A 25 -3.76 -4.05 2.46
CA LYS A 25 -4.32 -5.30 2.96
C LYS A 25 -3.94 -6.44 2.04
N GLY A 26 -3.82 -7.63 2.59
CA GLY A 26 -3.60 -8.83 1.79
C GLY A 26 -3.67 -10.10 2.62
N GLN A 27 -3.19 -11.18 2.01
CA GLN A 27 -3.15 -12.49 2.63
C GLN A 27 -1.72 -13.03 2.67
N ALA A 28 -1.42 -13.78 3.71
CA ALA A 28 -0.21 -14.58 3.88
C ALA A 28 -0.55 -15.80 4.74
N GLU A 29 0.41 -16.69 4.96
CA GLU A 29 0.23 -17.78 5.92
C GLU A 29 -0.05 -17.21 7.33
N ALA A 30 -0.94 -17.86 8.08
CA ALA A 30 -1.31 -17.41 9.42
C ALA A 30 -0.08 -17.36 10.33
N GLY A 31 0.13 -16.22 11.00
CA GLY A 31 1.32 -16.00 11.83
C GLY A 31 2.59 -15.61 11.07
N ALA A 32 2.57 -15.60 9.73
CA ALA A 32 3.73 -15.17 8.95
C ALA A 32 4.00 -13.68 9.11
N LYS A 33 5.29 -13.33 9.17
CA LYS A 33 5.75 -11.95 9.15
C LYS A 33 5.72 -11.43 7.72
N VAL A 34 4.94 -10.37 7.49
CA VAL A 34 4.80 -9.72 6.18
C VAL A 34 5.62 -8.44 6.19
N GLU A 35 6.64 -8.37 5.35
CA GLU A 35 7.43 -7.17 5.10
C GLU A 35 6.84 -6.41 3.91
N ILE A 36 6.63 -5.11 4.06
CA ILE A 36 6.07 -4.23 3.03
C ILE A 36 7.17 -3.31 2.50
N TYR A 37 7.26 -3.23 1.19
CA TYR A 37 8.21 -2.42 0.47
C TYR A 37 7.48 -1.43 -0.45
N ASP A 38 8.07 -0.25 -0.62
CA ASP A 38 7.70 0.73 -1.62
C ASP A 38 8.95 1.06 -2.45
N HIS A 39 8.87 0.90 -3.77
CA HIS A 39 10.03 1.00 -4.69
C HIS A 39 11.23 0.14 -4.27
N GLY A 40 10.95 -1.04 -3.70
CA GLY A 40 11.98 -1.95 -3.18
C GLY A 40 12.61 -1.52 -1.85
N LYS A 41 12.21 -0.38 -1.26
CA LYS A 41 12.63 0.03 0.09
C LYS A 41 11.60 -0.44 1.10
N LYS A 42 12.04 -1.12 2.16
CA LYS A 42 11.15 -1.54 3.25
C LYS A 42 10.57 -0.31 3.95
N ILE A 43 9.24 -0.21 3.97
CA ILE A 43 8.50 0.85 4.66
C ILE A 43 7.90 0.38 5.98
N GLY A 44 7.79 -0.93 6.18
CA GLY A 44 7.32 -1.51 7.43
C GLY A 44 7.20 -3.01 7.39
N GLU A 45 6.66 -3.55 8.46
CA GLU A 45 6.28 -4.96 8.57
C GLU A 45 5.03 -5.10 9.43
N THR A 46 4.29 -6.18 9.22
CA THR A 46 3.13 -6.59 9.99
C THR A 46 3.13 -8.11 10.11
N THR A 47 2.21 -8.68 10.88
CA THR A 47 2.05 -10.13 11.00
C THR A 47 0.65 -10.51 10.55
N ALA A 48 0.53 -11.56 9.74
CA ALA A 48 -0.76 -12.09 9.36
C ALA A 48 -1.46 -12.73 10.56
N ASN A 49 -2.76 -12.45 10.70
CA ASN A 49 -3.57 -12.97 11.79
C ASN A 49 -3.83 -14.49 11.65
N ALA A 50 -4.60 -15.07 12.57
CA ALA A 50 -4.91 -16.50 12.56
C ALA A 50 -5.68 -16.97 11.30
N GLU A 51 -6.30 -16.05 10.56
CA GLU A 51 -6.99 -16.31 9.30
C GLU A 51 -6.11 -16.06 8.07
N GLY A 52 -4.84 -15.66 8.27
CA GLY A 52 -3.91 -15.28 7.20
C GLY A 52 -4.10 -13.87 6.67
N ASN A 53 -5.01 -13.08 7.24
CA ASN A 53 -5.25 -11.70 6.81
C ASN A 53 -4.26 -10.76 7.48
N TRP A 54 -3.70 -9.82 6.72
CA TRP A 54 -2.84 -8.78 7.25
C TRP A 54 -3.30 -7.39 6.78
N GLU A 55 -3.07 -6.41 7.64
CA GLU A 55 -3.27 -5.00 7.33
C GLU A 55 -2.04 -4.20 7.75
N PHE A 56 -1.68 -3.20 6.95
CA PHE A 56 -0.57 -2.31 7.19
C PHE A 56 -0.94 -0.89 6.81
N THR A 57 -0.76 0.04 7.75
CA THR A 57 -0.89 1.47 7.52
C THR A 57 0.47 2.12 7.79
N PRO A 58 1.07 2.85 6.83
CA PRO A 58 2.31 3.58 7.04
C PRO A 58 2.20 4.52 8.25
N SER A 59 3.21 4.54 9.13
CA SER A 59 3.26 5.46 10.28
C SER A 59 3.65 6.89 9.89
N SER A 60 4.12 7.08 8.67
CA SER A 60 4.52 8.36 8.10
C SER A 60 3.85 8.51 6.74
N GLU A 61 3.49 9.75 6.42
CA GLU A 61 2.93 10.10 5.13
C GLU A 61 3.88 9.68 4.01
N LEU A 62 3.33 9.00 3.02
CA LEU A 62 4.00 8.71 1.77
C LEU A 62 4.07 9.99 0.94
N ALA A 63 5.13 10.11 0.13
CA ALA A 63 5.34 11.26 -0.72
C ALA A 63 4.29 11.32 -1.85
N GLU A 64 4.15 12.48 -2.47
CA GLU A 64 3.40 12.56 -3.72
C GLU A 64 4.17 11.84 -4.84
N GLY A 65 3.43 11.14 -5.71
CA GLY A 65 3.97 10.42 -6.86
C GLY A 65 3.44 9.00 -7.01
N GLU A 66 4.00 8.29 -7.98
CA GLU A 66 3.77 6.86 -8.17
C GLU A 66 4.43 6.10 -7.02
N HIS A 67 3.75 5.08 -6.50
CA HIS A 67 4.21 4.12 -5.50
C HIS A 67 4.07 2.71 -6.04
N SER A 68 5.06 1.87 -5.74
CA SER A 68 5.10 0.47 -6.17
C SER A 68 5.27 -0.42 -4.96
N PHE A 69 4.14 -0.89 -4.44
CA PHE A 69 4.10 -1.69 -3.22
C PHE A 69 4.34 -3.16 -3.53
N THR A 70 5.27 -3.77 -2.81
CA THR A 70 5.50 -5.21 -2.86
C THR A 70 5.56 -5.77 -1.44
N THR A 71 5.18 -7.04 -1.29
CA THR A 71 5.20 -7.71 0.01
C THR A 71 5.99 -9.00 -0.03
N ARG A 72 6.59 -9.35 1.10
CA ARG A 72 7.27 -10.64 1.31
C ARG A 72 6.80 -11.24 2.63
N ALA A 73 6.30 -12.47 2.58
CA ALA A 73 5.95 -13.21 3.80
C ALA A 73 7.13 -14.07 4.24
N THR A 74 7.36 -14.17 5.55
CA THR A 74 8.31 -15.11 6.17
C THR A 74 7.56 -15.93 7.21
N ASP A 75 7.57 -17.25 7.08
CA ASP A 75 6.92 -18.16 8.03
C ASP A 75 7.64 -18.19 9.39
N GLU A 76 7.05 -18.85 10.39
CA GLU A 76 7.66 -18.99 11.73
C GLU A 76 8.98 -19.79 11.71
N ALA A 77 9.17 -20.64 10.70
CA ALA A 77 10.39 -21.41 10.50
C ALA A 77 11.52 -20.58 9.85
N GLY A 78 11.23 -19.37 9.38
CA GLY A 78 12.17 -18.46 8.73
C GLY A 78 12.26 -18.60 7.22
N ASN A 79 11.36 -19.35 6.56
CA ASN A 79 11.30 -19.43 5.11
C ASN A 79 10.57 -18.21 4.55
N ALA A 80 11.25 -17.46 3.68
CA ALA A 80 10.68 -16.29 3.02
C ALA A 80 10.11 -16.64 1.64
N SER A 81 8.97 -16.04 1.30
CA SER A 81 8.38 -16.11 -0.05
C SER A 81 9.15 -15.25 -1.05
N GLU A 82 8.84 -15.43 -2.33
CA GLU A 82 9.14 -14.42 -3.34
C GLU A 82 8.35 -13.12 -3.06
N LEU A 83 8.80 -12.00 -3.63
CA LEU A 83 8.07 -10.75 -3.58
C LEU A 83 6.75 -10.89 -4.35
N SER A 84 5.69 -10.28 -3.84
CA SER A 84 4.42 -10.18 -4.57
C SER A 84 4.58 -9.44 -5.90
N GLN A 85 3.56 -9.56 -6.77
CA GLN A 85 3.43 -8.63 -7.88
C GLN A 85 3.36 -7.19 -7.34
N PRO A 86 3.98 -6.22 -8.04
CA PRO A 86 3.91 -4.82 -7.65
C PRO A 86 2.47 -4.34 -7.72
N TRP A 87 2.05 -3.66 -6.65
CA TRP A 87 0.77 -3.00 -6.57
C TRP A 87 1.01 -1.49 -6.67
N GLU A 88 0.58 -0.90 -7.77
CA GLU A 88 0.85 0.51 -8.08
C GLU A 88 -0.26 1.41 -7.52
N LEU A 89 0.13 2.53 -6.92
CA LEU A 89 -0.78 3.57 -6.42
C LEU A 89 -0.16 4.93 -6.72
N VAL A 90 -0.96 5.87 -7.17
CA VAL A 90 -0.50 7.26 -7.35
C VAL A 90 -1.05 8.10 -6.22
N ILE A 91 -0.18 8.72 -5.44
CA ILE A 91 -0.56 9.71 -4.45
C ILE A 91 -0.45 11.08 -5.11
N ASP A 92 -1.56 11.78 -5.20
CA ASP A 92 -1.67 13.15 -5.72
C ASP A 92 -2.36 13.97 -4.63
N ASN A 93 -1.67 14.91 -4.00
CA ASN A 93 -2.30 15.85 -3.06
C ASN A 93 -2.29 17.28 -3.63
N THR A 94 -2.08 17.44 -4.94
CA THR A 94 -2.16 18.72 -5.59
C THR A 94 -3.62 19.13 -5.78
N PRO A 95 -4.04 20.27 -5.22
CA PRO A 95 -5.34 20.85 -5.56
C PRO A 95 -5.34 21.19 -7.06
N PRO A 96 -6.46 21.03 -7.77
CA PRO A 96 -6.56 21.52 -9.13
C PRO A 96 -6.32 23.03 -9.16
N ASP A 97 -5.62 23.51 -10.18
CA ASP A 97 -5.46 24.96 -10.41
C ASP A 97 -6.84 25.63 -10.43
N GLN A 98 -7.01 26.65 -9.59
CA GLN A 98 -8.25 27.40 -9.52
C GLN A 98 -8.49 28.09 -10.88
N PRO A 99 -9.68 27.98 -11.51
CA PRO A 99 -9.95 28.68 -12.76
C PRO A 99 -9.81 30.19 -12.54
N GLY A 100 -8.98 30.85 -13.36
CA GLY A 100 -8.89 32.31 -13.38
C GLY A 100 -10.25 32.93 -13.71
N TYR A 101 -10.61 33.99 -12.97
CA TYR A 101 -11.83 34.78 -13.18
C TYR A 101 -11.73 35.68 -14.41
#